data_AF-A0A1M5U199-F1
#
_entry.id   AF-A0A1M5U199-F1
#
_cell.length_a   1.000
_cell.length_b   1.000
_cell.length_c   1.000
_cell.angle_alpha   90.00
_cell.angle_beta   90.00
_cell.angle_gamma   90.00
#
_symmetry.space_group_name_H-M   'P 1'
#
loop_
_entity.id
_entity.type
_entity.pdbx_description
1 polymer ?
#
loop_
_entity_poly.entity_id
_entity_poly.type
_entity_poly.pdbx_seq_one_letter_code
_entity_poly.pdbx_strand_id
1 'polypeptide(L)'
;MPGSDDLSHDNLMIDETSSSDTSIEDNDDGSADASNSLIGSADDLPWESPMADYVPDSPYSSYISFVSGKVITKWDDEYFSDYVTGKYKYACCDLSGDGVPELVILYQEGDKEKIITFSYDEEDGTIYESLKRGFNSECDYISNNGFVLLYEYEDTDGKITCGKTEDENYIQRIHVKLSRGFNDISDSAFLWERGAGSSEYEGPSEEIYNRVMEMAEDQVTLFDGDNPEDIIPYLEECEENFENSYEYFKLFKQQGNGLFYRNNSDIPDNEYKDAESAYEAFINDETCVRCEYVKEPFNSDFSYVYGDKYNMSSLFYPEYSQTMDSHLIDCGSDGSKELVVDITSTLSPETIDYLYVISFYEGHLYLRFAGQSSSRARIDIGDDGYIIYSGSSSVNRCGVDEAFLDNNIEFHYVYKSDEVSNEGLKDFFPEAYEISPAGDVMTIYIYDIDGKKYYVPYFFEEVTDEEDYSDFMNACIECGISFSSQEEVDALIEEKKAEYGF
;
A
#
# COMPACT_ATOMS: atom_id res chain seq x y z
N MET A 1 40.20 -47.65 -36.13
CA MET A 1 41.56 -47.73 -36.72
C MET A 1 42.31 -46.43 -36.38
N PRO A 2 43.65 -46.37 -36.47
CA PRO A 2 44.47 -45.36 -35.76
C PRO A 2 44.26 -43.93 -36.32
N GLY A 3 44.79 -42.85 -35.76
CA GLY A 3 45.81 -42.59 -34.73
C GLY A 3 46.17 -41.09 -34.88
N SER A 4 46.37 -40.33 -33.82
CA SER A 4 47.64 -40.16 -33.07
C SER A 4 48.75 -39.47 -33.88
N ASP A 5 49.39 -38.50 -33.22
CA ASP A 5 50.73 -37.95 -33.51
C ASP A 5 50.85 -37.04 -34.78
N ASP A 6 51.73 -36.02 -34.89
CA ASP A 6 52.73 -35.49 -33.95
C ASP A 6 53.24 -34.07 -34.32
N LEU A 7 53.97 -33.40 -33.40
CA LEU A 7 54.99 -32.31 -33.58
C LEU A 7 54.60 -31.00 -34.32
N SER A 8 55.13 -29.79 -34.05
CA SER A 8 56.33 -29.28 -33.34
C SER A 8 56.06 -27.82 -32.88
N HIS A 9 56.46 -27.32 -31.70
CA HIS A 9 57.79 -27.05 -31.12
C HIS A 9 58.59 -25.85 -31.71
N ASP A 10 58.60 -24.73 -30.96
CA ASP A 10 59.78 -23.93 -30.55
C ASP A 10 59.30 -22.95 -29.45
N ASN A 11 59.69 -22.97 -28.16
CA ASN A 11 60.97 -23.05 -27.40
C ASN A 11 61.70 -21.72 -27.14
N LEU A 12 61.57 -21.23 -25.90
CA LEU A 12 62.50 -20.43 -25.06
C LEU A 12 61.86 -20.45 -23.64
N MET A 13 62.41 -20.98 -22.52
CA MET A 13 63.76 -20.94 -21.93
C MET A 13 64.20 -19.49 -21.65
N ILE A 14 64.72 -19.06 -20.48
CA ILE A 14 65.14 -19.70 -19.21
C ILE A 14 65.18 -18.55 -18.13
N ASP A 15 65.19 -18.68 -16.79
CA ASP A 15 65.58 -19.72 -15.81
C ASP A 15 64.75 -19.64 -14.48
N GLU A 16 65.19 -20.29 -13.40
CA GLU A 16 64.54 -20.55 -12.09
C GLU A 16 64.80 -19.60 -10.87
N THR A 17 63.90 -19.68 -9.88
CA THR A 17 64.04 -19.60 -8.38
C THR A 17 65.17 -18.84 -7.64
N SER A 18 64.81 -18.15 -6.54
CA SER A 18 65.42 -18.36 -5.20
C SER A 18 64.59 -17.75 -4.06
N SER A 19 64.58 -18.37 -2.87
CA SER A 19 63.89 -17.90 -1.65
C SER A 19 64.82 -17.20 -0.64
N SER A 20 64.25 -16.37 0.25
CA SER A 20 64.84 -16.06 1.57
C SER A 20 63.85 -15.33 2.50
N ASP A 21 63.59 -15.89 3.68
CA ASP A 21 63.03 -15.15 4.82
C ASP A 21 64.03 -14.15 5.40
N THR A 22 63.55 -13.03 5.93
CA THR A 22 64.21 -12.31 7.05
C THR A 22 63.18 -11.60 7.91
N SER A 23 63.07 -12.01 9.17
CA SER A 23 62.30 -11.36 10.23
C SER A 23 63.13 -10.27 10.93
N ILE A 24 62.51 -9.14 11.26
CA ILE A 24 62.97 -8.19 12.29
C ILE A 24 61.74 -7.78 13.11
N GLU A 25 61.92 -7.70 14.44
CA GLU A 25 60.87 -7.49 15.45
C GLU A 25 60.84 -6.03 15.97
N ASP A 26 59.78 -5.71 16.70
CA ASP A 26 59.63 -4.68 17.75
C ASP A 26 59.93 -3.19 17.46
N ASN A 27 58.89 -2.32 17.49
CA ASN A 27 58.38 -1.71 18.74
C ASN A 27 57.22 -0.69 18.52
N ASP A 28 56.18 -0.83 19.35
CA ASP A 28 55.35 0.15 20.07
C ASP A 28 54.72 1.43 19.44
N ASP A 29 53.45 1.62 19.85
CA ASP A 29 52.69 2.85 20.14
C ASP A 29 52.48 3.96 19.08
N GLY A 30 51.20 4.22 18.79
CA GLY A 30 50.73 5.56 18.38
C GLY A 30 49.42 5.61 17.58
N SER A 31 48.31 5.94 18.24
CA SER A 31 47.02 6.46 17.69
C SER A 31 46.38 5.78 16.47
N ALA A 32 45.14 5.31 16.63
CA ALA A 32 44.28 4.98 15.49
C ALA A 32 43.75 6.25 14.82
N ASP A 33 44.03 6.43 13.53
CA ASP A 33 43.26 7.28 12.62
C ASP A 33 42.39 6.37 11.75
N ALA A 34 41.09 6.34 12.03
CA ALA A 34 40.11 5.61 11.22
C ALA A 34 39.71 6.46 10.00
N SER A 35 40.59 6.53 9.00
CA SER A 35 40.28 7.21 7.74
C SER A 35 39.39 6.33 6.85
N ASN A 36 38.10 6.68 6.73
CA ASN A 36 37.14 6.01 5.86
C ASN A 36 37.65 5.95 4.42
N SER A 37 38.12 4.78 3.98
CA SER A 37 38.30 4.46 2.57
C SER A 37 37.03 3.83 2.04
N LEU A 38 36.12 4.67 1.53
CA LEU A 38 34.99 4.22 0.72
C LEU A 38 35.52 3.47 -0.51
N ILE A 39 35.43 2.14 -0.45
CA ILE A 39 35.60 1.22 -1.58
C ILE A 39 34.40 0.27 -1.48
N GLY A 40 33.27 0.75 -1.99
CA GLY A 40 32.07 -0.07 -2.13
C GLY A 40 32.34 -1.29 -3.01
N SER A 41 31.68 -2.39 -2.69
CA SER A 41 31.55 -3.53 -3.60
C SER A 41 30.56 -3.18 -4.73
N ALA A 42 30.28 -4.13 -5.62
CA ALA A 42 29.28 -3.92 -6.68
C ALA A 42 27.83 -3.90 -6.17
N ASP A 43 27.66 -4.10 -4.85
CA ASP A 43 26.38 -4.28 -4.15
C ASP A 43 25.75 -2.94 -3.73
N ASP A 44 26.49 -1.82 -3.85
CA ASP A 44 26.08 -0.45 -3.47
C ASP A 44 25.32 0.32 -4.59
N LEU A 45 24.92 -0.34 -5.69
CA LEU A 45 24.07 0.29 -6.71
C LEU A 45 22.60 0.25 -6.25
N PRO A 46 21.85 1.38 -6.24
CA PRO A 46 20.43 1.35 -5.96
C PRO A 46 19.72 0.51 -7.02
N TRP A 47 18.84 -0.37 -6.57
CA TRP A 47 18.00 -1.18 -7.45
C TRP A 47 17.04 -0.30 -8.25
N GLU A 48 17.11 -0.35 -9.58
CA GLU A 48 16.12 0.28 -10.46
C GLU A 48 14.98 -0.73 -10.71
N SER A 49 13.73 -0.35 -10.38
CA SER A 49 12.53 -1.15 -10.69
C SER A 49 12.22 -1.09 -12.19
N PRO A 50 11.77 -2.18 -12.84
CA PRO A 50 11.24 -2.12 -14.20
C PRO A 50 10.02 -1.18 -14.35
N MET A 51 9.29 -0.93 -13.26
CA MET A 51 8.23 0.10 -13.19
C MET A 51 8.67 1.40 -12.50
N ALA A 52 9.99 1.68 -12.44
CA ALA A 52 10.52 2.92 -11.88
C ALA A 52 10.06 4.18 -12.63
N ASP A 53 9.58 4.07 -13.87
CA ASP A 53 9.01 5.18 -14.64
C ASP A 53 7.61 5.62 -14.12
N TYR A 54 6.99 4.91 -13.16
CA TYR A 54 5.72 5.33 -12.57
C TYR A 54 5.88 6.55 -11.64
N VAL A 55 4.89 7.45 -11.72
CA VAL A 55 4.63 8.55 -10.79
C VAL A 55 3.09 8.62 -10.63
N PRO A 56 2.54 8.68 -9.40
CA PRO A 56 1.09 8.83 -9.17
C PRO A 56 0.60 10.26 -9.51
N ASP A 57 -0.71 10.51 -9.43
CA ASP A 57 -1.25 11.87 -9.59
C ASP A 57 -0.86 12.78 -8.41
N SER A 58 -0.63 14.07 -8.70
CA SER A 58 -0.14 15.02 -7.68
C SER A 58 -1.25 15.57 -6.79
N PRO A 59 -1.11 15.51 -5.45
CA PRO A 59 -2.19 15.83 -4.52
C PRO A 59 -2.37 17.35 -4.32
N TYR A 60 -1.39 18.18 -4.69
CA TYR A 60 -1.37 19.60 -4.32
C TYR A 60 -2.45 20.41 -5.03
N SER A 61 -2.77 20.13 -6.29
CA SER A 61 -3.90 20.75 -6.99
C SER A 61 -5.25 20.54 -6.27
N SER A 62 -5.44 19.38 -5.64
CA SER A 62 -6.57 19.03 -4.78
C SER A 62 -6.48 19.76 -3.43
N TYR A 63 -5.33 19.74 -2.76
CA TYR A 63 -5.12 20.48 -1.49
C TYR A 63 -5.34 21.99 -1.67
N ILE A 64 -4.85 22.60 -2.75
CA ILE A 64 -5.12 24.01 -3.10
C ILE A 64 -6.62 24.26 -3.23
N SER A 65 -7.38 23.31 -3.77
CA SER A 65 -8.83 23.41 -3.92
C SER A 65 -9.58 23.28 -2.58
N PHE A 66 -9.12 22.41 -1.68
CA PHE A 66 -9.65 22.26 -0.32
C PHE A 66 -9.35 23.49 0.56
N VAL A 67 -8.10 23.95 0.56
CA VAL A 67 -7.64 25.17 1.26
C VAL A 67 -8.33 26.43 0.71
N SER A 68 -8.68 26.45 -0.58
CA SER A 68 -9.51 27.51 -1.19
C SER A 68 -11.01 27.43 -0.83
N GLY A 69 -11.47 26.43 -0.08
CA GLY A 69 -12.88 26.20 0.22
C GLY A 69 -13.74 25.82 -1.00
N LYS A 70 -13.17 25.13 -1.99
CA LYS A 70 -13.89 24.67 -3.21
C LYS A 70 -14.41 23.23 -3.10
N VAL A 71 -13.75 22.42 -2.29
CA VAL A 71 -14.11 21.02 -1.99
C VAL A 71 -14.11 20.82 -0.46
N ILE A 72 -14.70 19.71 -0.03
CA ILE A 72 -14.84 19.26 1.36
C ILE A 72 -14.20 17.88 1.53
N THR A 73 -14.03 17.42 2.77
CA THR A 73 -13.55 16.07 3.08
C THR A 73 -14.60 14.99 2.85
N LYS A 74 -14.17 13.81 2.38
CA LYS A 74 -15.00 12.66 1.94
C LYS A 74 -15.89 12.00 3.02
N TRP A 75 -15.76 12.37 4.29
CA TRP A 75 -16.37 11.63 5.41
C TRP A 75 -17.09 12.48 6.47
N ASP A 76 -16.63 13.72 6.71
CA ASP A 76 -17.20 14.65 7.69
C ASP A 76 -17.81 15.93 7.08
N ASP A 77 -17.77 16.09 5.76
CA ASP A 77 -18.35 17.21 4.98
C ASP A 77 -17.80 18.62 5.33
N GLU A 78 -16.67 18.71 6.05
CA GLU A 78 -16.09 19.98 6.52
C GLU A 78 -15.19 20.65 5.46
N TYR A 79 -15.04 21.98 5.54
CA TYR A 79 -14.03 22.72 4.76
C TYR A 79 -12.77 22.94 5.61
N PHE A 80 -11.62 23.22 4.96
CA PHE A 80 -10.36 23.52 5.64
C PHE A 80 -10.50 24.63 6.73
N SER A 81 -11.37 25.61 6.50
CA SER A 81 -11.67 26.71 7.43
C SER A 81 -12.32 26.29 8.76
N ASP A 82 -12.98 25.14 8.80
CA ASP A 82 -13.71 24.68 9.98
C ASP A 82 -12.77 23.95 10.96
N TYR A 83 -11.70 23.33 10.45
CA TYR A 83 -10.55 22.86 11.25
C TYR A 83 -9.65 24.03 11.71
N VAL A 84 -9.31 24.96 10.81
CA VAL A 84 -8.26 25.97 11.04
C VAL A 84 -8.86 27.36 11.29
N THR A 85 -9.19 27.63 12.55
CA THR A 85 -9.90 28.86 12.99
C THR A 85 -8.98 29.96 13.56
N GLY A 86 -7.66 29.86 13.36
CA GLY A 86 -6.66 30.79 13.88
C GLY A 86 -5.26 30.52 13.35
N LYS A 87 -4.21 30.93 14.11
CA LYS A 87 -2.82 30.64 13.76
C LYS A 87 -2.55 29.13 13.72
N TYR A 88 -1.80 28.71 12.71
CA TYR A 88 -1.42 27.33 12.48
C TYR A 88 0.00 27.26 11.90
N LYS A 89 0.51 26.04 11.76
CA LYS A 89 1.67 25.73 10.93
C LYS A 89 1.34 24.62 9.94
N TYR A 90 2.08 24.56 8.85
CA TYR A 90 1.88 23.59 7.79
C TYR A 90 3.19 23.05 7.22
N ALA A 91 3.12 21.85 6.65
CA ALA A 91 4.08 21.31 5.68
C ALA A 91 3.38 20.20 4.86
N CYS A 92 4.02 19.74 3.80
CA CYS A 92 3.69 18.48 3.16
C CYS A 92 4.78 17.45 3.43
N CYS A 93 4.38 16.24 3.83
CA CYS A 93 5.28 15.12 4.12
C CYS A 93 4.55 13.81 3.84
N ASP A 94 5.20 12.87 3.18
CA ASP A 94 4.77 11.47 3.13
C ASP A 94 4.81 10.92 4.57
N LEU A 95 3.65 10.54 5.11
CA LEU A 95 3.49 9.89 6.41
C LEU A 95 2.72 8.57 6.30
N SER A 96 2.19 8.25 5.12
CA SER A 96 1.57 6.96 4.78
C SER A 96 2.62 5.92 4.37
N GLY A 97 3.66 6.33 3.66
CA GLY A 97 4.71 5.51 3.06
C GLY A 97 4.51 5.15 1.59
N ASP A 98 3.52 5.72 0.91
CA ASP A 98 3.28 5.50 -0.53
C ASP A 98 4.05 6.49 -1.44
N GLY A 99 4.60 7.56 -0.86
CA GLY A 99 5.34 8.61 -1.55
C GLY A 99 4.49 9.79 -2.02
N VAL A 100 3.19 9.82 -1.71
CA VAL A 100 2.23 10.91 -2.00
C VAL A 100 2.06 11.76 -0.73
N PRO A 101 2.65 12.97 -0.63
CA PRO A 101 2.71 13.67 0.65
C PRO A 101 1.34 14.13 1.20
N GLU A 102 1.10 13.90 2.49
CA GLU A 102 -0.02 14.51 3.21
C GLU A 102 0.15 16.01 3.40
N LEU A 103 -0.97 16.73 3.44
CA LEU A 103 -1.01 18.07 4.03
C LEU A 103 -1.07 17.97 5.56
N VAL A 104 0.08 18.26 6.21
CA VAL A 104 0.25 18.21 7.66
C VAL A 104 0.01 19.59 8.26
N ILE A 105 -0.91 19.70 9.22
CA ILE A 105 -1.26 20.95 9.91
C ILE A 105 -1.08 20.81 11.43
N LEU A 106 -0.34 21.73 12.05
CA LEU A 106 -0.37 21.95 13.50
C LEU A 106 -1.22 23.17 13.85
N TYR A 107 -2.16 23.04 14.78
CA TYR A 107 -3.04 24.14 15.19
C TYR A 107 -3.34 24.11 16.70
N GLN A 108 -3.97 25.17 17.21
CA GLN A 108 -4.26 25.33 18.64
C GLN A 108 -5.78 25.25 18.91
N GLU A 109 -6.21 24.21 19.63
CA GLU A 109 -7.58 24.03 20.11
C GLU A 109 -7.68 24.47 21.59
N GLY A 110 -7.88 25.78 21.80
CA GLY A 110 -7.91 26.37 23.13
C GLY A 110 -6.51 26.46 23.75
N ASP A 111 -6.27 25.71 24.83
CA ASP A 111 -4.97 25.61 25.52
C ASP A 111 -4.16 24.36 25.09
N LYS A 112 -4.50 23.72 23.96
CA LYS A 112 -3.88 22.48 23.48
C LYS A 112 -3.44 22.59 22.02
N GLU A 113 -2.21 22.15 21.74
CA GLU A 113 -1.75 21.92 20.38
C GLU A 113 -2.32 20.61 19.82
N LYS A 114 -2.60 20.61 18.52
CA LYS A 114 -3.17 19.50 17.77
C LYS A 114 -2.40 19.31 16.47
N ILE A 115 -2.23 18.05 16.08
CA ILE A 115 -1.89 17.67 14.70
C ILE A 115 -3.17 17.22 13.99
N ILE A 116 -3.32 17.61 12.73
CA ILE A 116 -4.22 16.98 11.77
C ILE A 116 -3.47 16.78 10.45
N THR A 117 -3.67 15.64 9.79
CA THR A 117 -3.19 15.37 8.43
C THR A 117 -4.35 15.13 7.50
N PHE A 118 -4.18 15.52 6.25
CA PHE A 118 -5.10 15.24 5.16
C PHE A 118 -4.35 14.49 4.07
N SER A 119 -4.89 13.33 3.66
CA SER A 119 -4.39 12.53 2.54
C SER A 119 -5.28 12.74 1.31
N TYR A 120 -4.75 12.42 0.15
CA TYR A 120 -5.44 12.44 -1.15
C TYR A 120 -5.80 11.01 -1.60
N ASP A 121 -6.84 10.89 -2.40
CA ASP A 121 -7.37 9.65 -2.97
C ASP A 121 -7.36 9.76 -4.50
N GLU A 122 -6.56 8.96 -5.20
CA GLU A 122 -6.45 9.02 -6.67
C GLU A 122 -7.69 8.42 -7.36
N GLU A 123 -8.34 7.39 -6.79
CA GLU A 123 -9.44 6.68 -7.47
C GLU A 123 -10.69 7.56 -7.64
N ASP A 124 -11.04 8.38 -6.64
CA ASP A 124 -12.18 9.30 -6.73
C ASP A 124 -11.83 10.80 -6.63
N GLY A 125 -10.54 11.14 -6.53
CA GLY A 125 -10.05 12.52 -6.58
C GLY A 125 -10.39 13.34 -5.32
N THR A 126 -10.52 12.69 -4.16
CA THR A 126 -10.99 13.32 -2.93
C THR A 126 -9.89 13.52 -1.88
N ILE A 127 -10.25 14.18 -0.77
CA ILE A 127 -9.39 14.42 0.38
C ILE A 127 -10.10 13.91 1.64
N TYR A 128 -9.34 13.35 2.58
CA TYR A 128 -9.87 12.85 3.85
C TYR A 128 -8.93 13.13 5.03
N GLU A 129 -9.48 13.22 6.23
CA GLU A 129 -8.72 13.26 7.48
C GLU A 129 -8.08 11.88 7.75
N SER A 130 -6.76 11.83 7.88
CA SER A 130 -5.98 10.59 8.02
C SER A 130 -5.31 10.42 9.39
N LEU A 131 -5.00 11.52 10.09
CA LEU A 131 -4.56 11.52 11.48
C LEU A 131 -5.06 12.79 12.18
N LYS A 132 -5.49 12.69 13.45
CA LYS A 132 -5.90 13.87 14.26
C LYS A 132 -5.71 13.63 15.75
N ARG A 133 -4.65 14.16 16.34
CA ARG A 133 -4.26 13.85 17.73
C ARG A 133 -3.87 15.09 18.53
N GLY A 134 -3.83 14.93 19.85
CA GLY A 134 -3.09 15.85 20.69
C GLY A 134 -1.62 15.83 20.29
N PHE A 135 -1.00 17.00 20.24
CA PHE A 135 0.41 17.17 19.89
C PHE A 135 1.06 18.12 20.90
N ASN A 136 2.38 18.10 20.99
CA ASN A 136 3.16 19.02 21.80
C ASN A 136 4.56 19.18 21.20
N SER A 137 4.80 20.32 20.54
CA SER A 137 6.08 20.68 19.90
C SER A 137 7.31 20.73 20.84
N GLU A 138 7.19 20.47 22.14
CA GLU A 138 8.35 20.29 23.03
C GLU A 138 8.84 18.84 23.15
N CYS A 139 8.08 17.84 22.70
CA CYS A 139 8.41 16.41 22.80
C CYS A 139 7.97 15.57 21.62
N ASP A 140 6.85 15.89 20.97
CA ASP A 140 6.32 15.10 19.89
C ASP A 140 7.03 15.48 18.58
N TYR A 141 7.26 14.51 17.71
CA TYR A 141 8.04 14.68 16.47
C TYR A 141 7.19 14.36 15.24
N ILE A 142 7.43 15.10 14.16
CA ILE A 142 6.96 14.77 12.81
C ILE A 142 8.24 14.52 12.01
N SER A 143 8.50 13.27 11.64
CA SER A 143 9.77 12.85 11.04
C SER A 143 9.73 12.88 9.52
N ASN A 144 10.82 13.34 8.90
CA ASN A 144 11.07 13.20 7.45
C ASN A 144 11.17 11.73 7.00
N ASN A 145 11.23 10.78 7.94
CA ASN A 145 11.31 9.33 7.69
C ASN A 145 9.92 8.65 7.65
N GLY A 146 8.83 9.43 7.61
CA GLY A 146 7.48 8.91 7.32
C GLY A 146 6.62 8.56 8.52
N PHE A 147 6.77 9.24 9.67
CA PHE A 147 5.93 8.97 10.84
C PHE A 147 5.83 10.16 11.81
N VAL A 148 4.81 10.10 12.67
CA VAL A 148 4.62 10.99 13.82
C VAL A 148 4.92 10.21 15.11
N LEU A 149 5.79 10.74 15.96
CA LEU A 149 6.10 10.18 17.28
C LEU A 149 5.36 10.99 18.36
N LEU A 150 4.44 10.34 19.08
CA LEU A 150 3.57 10.99 20.08
C LEU A 150 3.82 10.42 21.49
N TYR A 151 3.92 11.31 22.48
CA TYR A 151 4.03 10.94 23.89
C TYR A 151 2.72 11.18 24.65
N GLU A 152 2.00 10.10 24.96
CA GLU A 152 0.80 10.13 25.79
C GLU A 152 1.10 9.63 27.20
N TYR A 153 0.35 10.13 28.18
CA TYR A 153 0.48 9.76 29.60
C TYR A 153 -0.89 9.56 30.23
N GLU A 154 -1.14 8.39 30.81
CA GLU A 154 -2.39 8.03 31.48
C GLU A 154 -2.21 8.05 33.02
N ASP A 155 -3.11 8.74 33.74
CA ASP A 155 -3.14 8.74 35.21
C ASP A 155 -3.92 7.54 35.80
N THR A 156 -3.83 7.35 37.11
CA THR A 156 -4.47 6.21 37.80
C THR A 156 -6.01 6.21 37.76
N ASP A 157 -6.65 7.31 37.32
CA ASP A 157 -8.08 7.41 37.10
C ASP A 157 -8.46 7.16 35.61
N GLY A 158 -7.49 6.80 34.77
CA GLY A 158 -7.67 6.47 33.34
C GLY A 158 -7.71 7.69 32.42
N LYS A 159 -7.20 8.85 32.86
CA LYS A 159 -7.25 10.09 32.09
C LYS A 159 -5.93 10.36 31.37
N ILE A 160 -6.02 10.44 30.05
CA ILE A 160 -4.89 10.66 29.13
C ILE A 160 -4.55 12.16 29.01
N THR A 161 -3.25 12.46 28.95
CA THR A 161 -2.67 13.77 28.61
C THR A 161 -1.45 13.60 27.69
N CYS A 162 -1.40 14.34 26.58
CA CYS A 162 -0.26 14.38 25.67
C CYS A 162 0.79 15.39 26.17
N GLY A 163 2.08 15.15 25.91
CA GLY A 163 3.15 16.12 26.20
C GLY A 163 4.28 15.59 27.09
N LYS A 164 4.41 16.13 28.31
CA LYS A 164 5.40 15.70 29.30
C LYS A 164 4.80 15.71 30.70
N THR A 165 5.22 14.76 31.54
CA THR A 165 4.99 14.81 33.00
C THR A 165 6.25 14.35 33.75
N GLU A 166 6.48 14.95 34.92
CA GLU A 166 7.42 14.45 35.94
C GLU A 166 6.70 13.51 36.95
N ASP A 167 5.40 13.28 36.72
CA ASP A 167 4.45 12.40 37.39
C ASP A 167 4.80 10.90 37.40
N GLU A 168 5.72 10.38 38.25
CA GLU A 168 6.08 8.94 38.29
C GLU A 168 4.90 7.96 38.46
N ASN A 169 3.70 8.43 38.84
CA ASN A 169 2.49 7.60 38.97
C ASN A 169 1.72 7.41 37.64
N TYR A 170 2.16 8.04 36.53
CA TYR A 170 1.54 7.90 35.20
C TYR A 170 2.15 6.73 34.42
N ILE A 171 1.37 6.12 33.53
CA ILE A 171 1.89 5.26 32.46
C ILE A 171 2.16 6.16 31.25
N GLN A 172 3.42 6.21 30.80
CA GLN A 172 3.80 6.81 29.52
C GLN A 172 3.60 5.78 28.40
N ARG A 173 2.88 6.18 27.36
CA ARG A 173 2.86 5.52 26.04
C ARG A 173 3.70 6.33 25.05
N ILE A 174 4.38 5.60 24.17
CA ILE A 174 5.19 6.14 23.08
C ILE A 174 4.64 5.54 21.80
N HIS A 175 3.90 6.34 21.03
CA HIS A 175 3.22 5.90 19.83
C HIS A 175 3.99 6.33 18.59
N VAL A 176 4.22 5.38 17.69
CA VAL A 176 4.62 5.66 16.30
C VAL A 176 3.37 5.56 15.44
N LYS A 177 2.98 6.69 14.84
CA LYS A 177 1.78 6.81 14.01
C LYS A 177 2.14 7.10 12.56
N LEU A 178 1.59 6.30 11.67
CA LEU A 178 1.52 6.57 10.24
C LEU A 178 0.22 7.33 9.93
N SER A 179 0.16 7.95 8.77
CA SER A 179 -1.03 8.59 8.21
C SER A 179 -1.71 7.59 7.28
N ARG A 180 -2.64 6.77 7.79
CA ARG A 180 -3.26 5.68 7.02
C ARG A 180 -4.75 5.53 7.33
N GLY A 181 -5.58 6.02 6.41
CA GLY A 181 -7.00 5.67 6.31
C GLY A 181 -7.90 6.03 7.50
N PHE A 182 -9.21 5.82 7.31
CA PHE A 182 -10.23 6.20 8.28
C PHE A 182 -10.37 5.23 9.48
N ASN A 183 -9.71 4.06 9.43
CA ASN A 183 -9.91 2.97 10.41
C ASN A 183 -8.78 2.80 11.45
N ASP A 184 -7.51 3.14 11.16
CA ASP A 184 -6.35 2.94 12.07
C ASP A 184 -6.25 3.98 13.20
N ILE A 185 -7.41 4.47 13.66
CA ILE A 185 -7.49 5.50 14.69
C ILE A 185 -6.91 4.99 16.03
N SER A 186 -6.98 3.69 16.32
CA SER A 186 -6.27 3.06 17.45
C SER A 186 -4.79 2.74 17.15
N ASP A 187 -4.48 2.17 15.99
CA ASP A 187 -3.31 1.30 15.86
C ASP A 187 -2.01 2.05 15.57
N SER A 188 -0.94 1.66 16.26
CA SER A 188 0.36 2.35 16.23
C SER A 188 1.37 1.37 15.65
N ALA A 189 2.10 1.74 14.59
CA ALA A 189 3.07 0.87 13.93
C ALA A 189 4.08 0.29 14.92
N PHE A 190 4.46 1.11 15.92
CA PHE A 190 5.06 0.65 17.16
C PHE A 190 4.41 1.36 18.36
N LEU A 191 4.30 0.64 19.48
CA LEU A 191 3.88 1.14 20.78
C LEU A 191 4.85 0.63 21.84
N TRP A 192 5.34 1.54 22.69
CA TRP A 192 5.99 1.19 23.95
C TRP A 192 5.24 1.77 25.14
N GLU A 193 5.07 0.98 26.20
CA GLU A 193 4.47 1.42 27.47
C GLU A 193 5.50 1.34 28.62
N ARG A 194 5.52 2.33 29.50
CA ARG A 194 6.34 2.31 30.73
C ARG A 194 5.78 3.19 31.84
N GLY A 195 6.19 2.95 33.07
CA GLY A 195 6.01 3.97 34.13
C GLY A 195 6.76 5.25 33.78
N ALA A 196 6.16 6.42 34.00
CA ALA A 196 6.80 7.70 33.73
C ALA A 196 8.11 7.84 34.53
N GLY A 197 9.21 8.18 33.84
CA GLY A 197 10.56 8.22 34.44
C GLY A 197 11.28 6.87 34.50
N SER A 198 10.65 5.76 34.13
CA SER A 198 11.31 4.46 33.95
C SER A 198 12.21 4.43 32.71
N SER A 199 13.30 3.68 32.77
CA SER A 199 14.06 3.24 31.59
C SER A 199 13.57 1.91 31.02
N GLU A 200 12.96 1.05 31.86
CA GLU A 200 12.36 -0.23 31.45
C GLU A 200 10.96 0.02 30.85
N TYR A 201 10.65 -0.67 29.75
CA TYR A 201 9.39 -0.57 29.01
C TYR A 201 8.95 -1.95 28.47
N GLU A 202 7.65 -2.06 28.15
CA GLU A 202 7.07 -3.16 27.37
C GLU A 202 6.81 -2.68 25.94
N GLY A 203 7.06 -3.52 24.93
CA GLY A 203 6.94 -3.17 23.51
C GLY A 203 8.00 -3.86 22.62
N PRO A 204 8.24 -3.34 21.39
CA PRO A 204 9.33 -3.77 20.50
C PRO A 204 10.73 -3.64 21.11
N SER A 205 11.73 -4.24 20.46
CA SER A 205 13.11 -4.32 20.97
C SER A 205 13.80 -2.96 21.13
N GLU A 206 14.85 -2.94 21.95
CA GLU A 206 15.69 -1.75 22.20
C GLU A 206 16.40 -1.25 20.94
N GLU A 207 16.69 -2.15 20.00
CA GLU A 207 17.25 -1.81 18.68
C GLU A 207 16.24 -1.06 17.81
N ILE A 208 14.99 -1.52 17.75
CA ILE A 208 13.90 -0.80 17.08
C ILE A 208 13.63 0.54 17.76
N TYR A 209 13.56 0.56 19.10
CA TYR A 209 13.38 1.81 19.87
C TYR A 209 14.45 2.85 19.54
N ASN A 210 15.73 2.46 19.58
CA ASN A 210 16.83 3.39 19.32
C ASN A 210 16.83 3.89 17.86
N ARG A 211 16.60 3.01 16.87
CA ARG A 211 16.47 3.40 15.46
C ARG A 211 15.31 4.39 15.24
N VAL A 212 14.15 4.14 15.85
CA VAL A 212 12.98 5.02 15.76
C VAL A 212 13.27 6.40 16.37
N MET A 213 13.97 6.44 17.52
CA MET A 213 14.34 7.72 18.15
C MET A 213 15.34 8.51 17.29
N GLU A 214 16.35 7.85 16.71
CA GLU A 214 17.31 8.48 15.79
C GLU A 214 16.62 9.06 14.55
N MET A 215 15.70 8.31 13.95
CA MET A 215 14.90 8.77 12.80
C MET A 215 13.90 9.88 13.18
N ALA A 216 13.44 9.95 14.44
CA ALA A 216 12.55 11.01 14.92
C ALA A 216 13.26 12.36 15.12
N GLU A 217 14.59 12.39 15.34
CA GLU A 217 15.36 13.64 15.44
C GLU A 217 15.41 14.41 14.10
N ASP A 218 15.23 13.73 12.98
CA ASP A 218 15.14 14.31 11.63
C ASP A 218 13.72 14.84 11.34
N GLN A 219 13.46 16.07 11.78
CA GLN A 219 12.12 16.68 11.77
C GLN A 219 11.72 17.40 10.47
N VAL A 220 10.43 17.32 10.14
CA VAL A 220 9.78 18.11 9.09
C VAL A 220 9.88 19.61 9.40
N THR A 221 10.30 20.39 8.39
CA THR A 221 10.33 21.86 8.50
C THR A 221 8.94 22.44 8.29
N LEU A 222 8.32 22.91 9.37
CA LEU A 222 7.00 23.54 9.36
C LEU A 222 7.07 25.06 9.11
N PHE A 223 6.12 25.58 8.32
CA PHE A 223 5.94 26.99 8.00
C PHE A 223 4.75 27.58 8.77
N ASP A 224 4.82 28.86 9.20
CA ASP A 224 3.73 29.53 9.92
C ASP A 224 2.64 30.06 8.96
N GLY A 225 1.35 29.94 9.33
CA GLY A 225 0.21 30.51 8.59
C GLY A 225 -0.82 31.21 9.48
N ASP A 226 -1.46 32.27 8.93
CA ASP A 226 -2.45 33.10 9.64
C ASP A 226 -3.86 33.03 9.02
N ASN A 227 -3.95 32.66 7.74
CA ASN A 227 -5.16 32.48 6.94
C ASN A 227 -4.97 31.22 6.05
N PRO A 228 -6.02 30.48 5.65
CA PRO A 228 -5.87 29.31 4.75
C PRO A 228 -5.10 29.62 3.46
N GLU A 229 -5.31 30.79 2.88
CA GLU A 229 -4.69 31.23 1.63
C GLU A 229 -3.14 31.32 1.71
N ASP A 230 -2.57 31.36 2.92
CA ASP A 230 -1.12 31.46 3.15
C ASP A 230 -0.35 30.16 2.82
N ILE A 231 -1.03 29.00 2.67
CA ILE A 231 -0.41 27.73 2.24
C ILE A 231 -0.24 27.66 0.71
N ILE A 232 -1.11 28.35 -0.05
CA ILE A 232 -1.23 28.13 -1.50
C ILE A 232 0.11 28.29 -2.25
N PRO A 233 0.95 29.32 -1.99
CA PRO A 233 2.25 29.45 -2.67
C PRO A 233 3.24 28.32 -2.38
N TYR A 234 3.13 27.66 -1.22
CA TYR A 234 3.94 26.49 -0.87
C TYR A 234 3.44 25.24 -1.61
N LEU A 235 2.12 25.05 -1.69
CA LEU A 235 1.52 23.96 -2.49
C LEU A 235 1.85 24.11 -3.99
N GLU A 236 1.87 25.34 -4.51
CA GLU A 236 2.31 25.64 -5.88
C GLU A 236 3.81 25.30 -6.09
N GLU A 237 4.69 25.56 -5.11
CA GLU A 237 6.10 25.16 -5.17
C GLU A 237 6.28 23.63 -5.06
N CYS A 238 5.45 22.94 -4.28
CA CYS A 238 5.46 21.48 -4.18
C CYS A 238 4.98 20.79 -5.47
N GLU A 239 3.91 21.30 -6.10
CA GLU A 239 3.42 20.83 -7.42
C GLU A 239 4.52 20.95 -8.50
N GLU A 240 5.23 22.10 -8.59
CA GLU A 240 6.35 22.29 -9.53
C GLU A 240 7.53 21.32 -9.32
N ASN A 241 7.62 20.64 -8.17
CA ASN A 241 8.72 19.74 -7.81
C ASN A 241 8.29 18.28 -7.60
N PHE A 242 7.01 17.92 -7.78
CA PHE A 242 6.47 16.64 -7.34
C PHE A 242 7.19 15.41 -7.91
N GLU A 243 7.39 15.34 -9.23
CA GLU A 243 8.14 14.26 -9.90
C GLU A 243 9.52 14.04 -9.24
N ASN A 244 10.28 15.12 -9.01
CA ASN A 244 11.60 15.07 -8.38
C ASN A 244 11.54 14.58 -6.91
N SER A 245 10.46 14.91 -6.18
CA SER A 245 10.26 14.41 -4.81
C SER A 245 9.90 12.92 -4.80
N TYR A 246 9.15 12.43 -5.79
CA TYR A 246 8.81 11.02 -5.93
C TYR A 246 10.02 10.18 -6.37
N GLU A 247 10.89 10.70 -7.25
CA GLU A 247 12.18 10.07 -7.55
C GLU A 247 13.09 9.98 -6.31
N TYR A 248 13.12 11.02 -5.48
CA TYR A 248 13.87 10.99 -4.22
C TYR A 248 13.30 9.94 -3.25
N PHE A 249 11.98 9.86 -3.12
CA PHE A 249 11.31 8.81 -2.34
C PHE A 249 11.67 7.41 -2.85
N LYS A 250 11.56 7.14 -4.16
CA LYS A 250 11.93 5.85 -4.75
C LYS A 250 13.37 5.47 -4.42
N LEU A 251 14.33 6.39 -4.62
CA LEU A 251 15.76 6.18 -4.29
C LEU A 251 16.00 5.95 -2.79
N PHE A 252 15.27 6.65 -1.92
CA PHE A 252 15.35 6.53 -0.47
C PHE A 252 14.86 5.15 0.02
N LYS A 253 13.72 4.67 -0.51
CA LYS A 253 13.15 3.35 -0.22
C LYS A 253 13.98 2.21 -0.81
N GLN A 254 14.52 2.36 -2.03
CA GLN A 254 15.42 1.39 -2.67
C GLN A 254 16.68 1.10 -1.82
N GLN A 255 17.14 2.09 -1.05
CA GLN A 255 18.27 1.97 -0.13
C GLN A 255 17.89 1.39 1.25
N GLY A 256 16.61 1.05 1.49
CA GLY A 256 16.12 0.50 2.75
C GLY A 256 15.93 1.52 3.87
N ASN A 257 15.83 2.82 3.54
CA ASN A 257 15.56 3.88 4.51
C ASN A 257 14.04 4.11 4.71
N GLY A 258 13.71 4.95 5.70
CA GLY A 258 12.34 5.24 6.10
C GLY A 258 11.79 4.26 7.14
N LEU A 259 10.61 4.57 7.67
CA LEU A 259 9.92 3.77 8.69
C LEU A 259 8.61 3.19 8.15
N PHE A 260 8.72 2.09 7.41
CA PHE A 260 7.55 1.47 6.80
C PHE A 260 7.41 -0.01 7.19
N TYR A 261 6.26 -0.58 6.90
CA TYR A 261 5.41 -1.16 7.94
C TYR A 261 5.79 -2.59 8.37
N ARG A 262 6.64 -3.30 7.62
CA ARG A 262 7.19 -4.60 8.05
C ARG A 262 8.71 -4.62 7.97
N ASN A 263 9.30 -5.30 8.97
CA ASN A 263 10.72 -5.32 9.35
C ASN A 263 11.74 -5.18 8.21
N ASN A 264 12.85 -4.50 8.50
CA ASN A 264 14.16 -4.99 8.03
C ASN A 264 14.37 -6.41 8.59
N SER A 265 13.91 -7.39 7.83
CA SER A 265 14.09 -8.82 8.09
C SER A 265 15.59 -9.16 8.10
N ASP A 266 16.06 -9.91 9.10
CA ASP A 266 17.41 -10.50 9.10
C ASP A 266 17.61 -11.48 7.91
N ILE A 267 16.52 -11.98 7.34
CA ILE A 267 16.51 -12.84 6.16
C ILE A 267 16.85 -11.96 4.94
N PRO A 268 17.92 -12.27 4.19
CA PRO A 268 18.47 -11.41 3.15
C PRO A 268 17.59 -11.33 1.89
N ASP A 269 18.03 -10.49 0.97
CA ASP A 269 17.46 -10.23 -0.34
C ASP A 269 18.46 -10.75 -1.38
N ASN A 270 18.44 -12.05 -1.65
CA ASN A 270 19.50 -12.71 -2.40
C ASN A 270 19.29 -12.60 -3.93
N GLU A 271 20.39 -12.53 -4.69
CA GLU A 271 20.38 -12.70 -6.14
C GLU A 271 20.35 -14.20 -6.51
N TYR A 272 19.34 -14.62 -7.29
CA TYR A 272 19.18 -15.97 -7.84
C TYR A 272 19.40 -16.00 -9.35
N LYS A 273 19.59 -17.20 -9.91
CA LYS A 273 19.88 -17.40 -11.35
C LYS A 273 18.68 -17.83 -12.17
N ASP A 274 17.61 -18.24 -11.50
CA ASP A 274 16.41 -18.83 -12.06
C ASP A 274 15.27 -18.74 -11.04
N ALA A 275 14.04 -18.64 -11.57
CA ALA A 275 12.84 -18.46 -10.77
C ALA A 275 12.55 -19.64 -9.84
N GLU A 276 12.81 -20.88 -10.29
CA GLU A 276 12.54 -22.10 -9.51
C GLU A 276 13.34 -22.11 -8.19
N SER A 277 14.64 -21.78 -8.24
CA SER A 277 15.47 -21.65 -7.03
C SER A 277 15.07 -20.49 -6.13
N ALA A 278 14.62 -19.37 -6.73
CA ALA A 278 14.21 -18.18 -5.97
C ALA A 278 12.88 -18.44 -5.22
N TYR A 279 11.88 -18.99 -5.92
CA TYR A 279 10.60 -19.37 -5.35
C TYR A 279 10.75 -20.45 -4.27
N GLU A 280 11.57 -21.50 -4.48
CA GLU A 280 11.84 -22.49 -3.42
C GLU A 280 12.46 -21.83 -2.18
N ALA A 281 13.41 -20.90 -2.35
CA ALA A 281 14.00 -20.19 -1.22
C ALA A 281 13.00 -19.28 -0.47
N PHE A 282 12.09 -18.61 -1.19
CA PHE A 282 11.06 -17.79 -0.55
C PHE A 282 10.05 -18.64 0.24
N ILE A 283 9.55 -19.73 -0.33
CA ILE A 283 8.64 -20.67 0.38
C ILE A 283 9.29 -21.26 1.64
N ASN A 284 10.62 -21.44 1.65
CA ASN A 284 11.39 -21.91 2.81
C ASN A 284 11.83 -20.81 3.79
N ASP A 285 11.42 -19.54 3.59
CA ASP A 285 11.82 -18.39 4.42
C ASP A 285 13.35 -18.12 4.41
N GLU A 286 14.02 -18.38 3.27
CA GLU A 286 15.47 -18.14 3.07
C GLU A 286 15.79 -16.83 2.30
N THR A 287 14.76 -16.17 1.75
CA THR A 287 14.84 -14.84 1.11
C THR A 287 13.53 -14.08 1.30
N CYS A 288 13.54 -12.78 1.03
CA CYS A 288 12.35 -11.93 0.92
C CYS A 288 11.96 -11.65 -0.55
N VAL A 289 10.74 -11.14 -0.73
CA VAL A 289 10.26 -10.42 -1.93
C VAL A 289 10.17 -8.93 -1.62
N ARG A 290 10.34 -8.08 -2.64
CA ARG A 290 10.10 -6.63 -2.54
C ARG A 290 8.68 -6.32 -3.02
N CYS A 291 7.96 -5.42 -2.35
CA CYS A 291 6.80 -4.79 -2.96
C CYS A 291 7.25 -3.88 -4.10
N GLU A 292 6.91 -4.25 -5.34
CA GLU A 292 6.90 -3.29 -6.44
C GLU A 292 5.64 -2.40 -6.33
N TYR A 293 5.59 -1.27 -7.03
CA TYR A 293 4.41 -0.40 -6.94
C TYR A 293 3.22 -1.05 -7.68
N VAL A 294 2.14 -1.27 -6.94
CA VAL A 294 0.82 -1.64 -7.45
C VAL A 294 -0.13 -0.53 -7.00
N LYS A 295 -1.01 -0.04 -7.89
CA LYS A 295 -1.89 1.12 -7.61
C LYS A 295 -2.71 0.92 -6.32
N GLU A 296 -3.42 -0.21 -6.20
CA GLU A 296 -4.08 -0.63 -4.97
C GLU A 296 -4.06 -2.17 -4.82
N PRO A 297 -4.13 -2.69 -3.58
CA PRO A 297 -4.36 -4.11 -3.30
C PRO A 297 -5.83 -4.49 -3.59
N PHE A 298 -6.07 -5.62 -4.23
CA PHE A 298 -7.40 -5.99 -4.71
C PHE A 298 -8.32 -6.50 -3.58
N ASN A 299 -9.33 -5.71 -3.21
CA ASN A 299 -10.28 -6.02 -2.13
C ASN A 299 -9.61 -6.33 -0.76
N SER A 300 -8.41 -5.79 -0.49
CA SER A 300 -7.56 -6.20 0.63
C SER A 300 -7.07 -5.06 1.52
N ASP A 301 -6.83 -5.36 2.79
CA ASP A 301 -6.16 -4.50 3.78
C ASP A 301 -4.62 -4.47 3.64
N PHE A 302 -4.05 -5.21 2.68
CA PHE A 302 -2.60 -5.30 2.48
C PHE A 302 -1.99 -3.95 2.09
N SER A 303 -1.33 -3.28 3.04
CA SER A 303 -0.64 -2.01 2.77
C SER A 303 0.58 -2.22 1.86
N TYR A 304 0.40 -2.06 0.55
CA TYR A 304 1.50 -1.94 -0.40
C TYR A 304 2.36 -0.71 -0.05
N VAL A 305 3.67 -0.90 -0.02
CA VAL A 305 4.65 0.17 0.14
C VAL A 305 5.81 -0.13 -0.79
N TYR A 306 6.17 0.82 -1.65
CA TYR A 306 7.26 0.64 -2.60
C TYR A 306 8.59 0.28 -1.91
N GLY A 307 9.18 -0.86 -2.28
CA GLY A 307 10.45 -1.35 -1.75
C GLY A 307 10.41 -1.99 -0.36
N ASP A 308 9.25 -2.04 0.32
CA ASP A 308 9.13 -2.81 1.57
C ASP A 308 9.30 -4.31 1.32
N LYS A 309 9.89 -5.04 2.28
CA LYS A 309 10.35 -6.41 2.08
C LYS A 309 9.57 -7.39 2.94
N TYR A 310 9.07 -8.44 2.30
CA TYR A 310 8.23 -9.46 2.93
C TYR A 310 8.89 -10.82 2.76
N ASN A 311 9.05 -11.55 3.86
CA ASN A 311 9.43 -12.97 3.86
C ASN A 311 8.19 -13.83 4.12
N MET A 312 8.28 -15.16 4.00
CA MET A 312 7.11 -16.03 4.18
C MET A 312 6.55 -15.95 5.60
N SER A 313 7.40 -15.88 6.63
CA SER A 313 6.95 -15.74 8.03
C SER A 313 6.31 -14.38 8.36
N SER A 314 6.44 -13.37 7.48
CA SER A 314 5.74 -12.08 7.57
C SER A 314 4.40 -12.04 6.83
N LEU A 315 4.07 -13.07 6.05
CA LEU A 315 2.77 -13.23 5.38
C LEU A 315 1.94 -14.35 6.02
N PHE A 316 2.59 -15.48 6.35
CA PHE A 316 1.99 -16.63 7.00
C PHE A 316 2.24 -16.60 8.52
N TYR A 317 1.21 -16.28 9.31
CA TYR A 317 1.28 -16.26 10.77
C TYR A 317 0.70 -17.56 11.35
N PRO A 318 1.51 -18.52 11.86
CA PRO A 318 1.02 -19.85 12.23
C PRO A 318 0.02 -19.89 13.41
N GLU A 319 -0.17 -18.77 14.12
CA GLU A 319 -1.18 -18.62 15.17
C GLU A 319 -2.57 -18.23 14.62
N TYR A 320 -2.64 -17.71 13.39
CA TYR A 320 -3.85 -17.21 12.74
C TYR A 320 -4.17 -17.89 11.40
N SER A 321 -3.18 -18.51 10.74
CA SER A 321 -3.31 -19.15 9.43
C SER A 321 -3.55 -20.68 9.54
N GLN A 322 -4.48 -21.22 8.76
CA GLN A 322 -4.78 -22.67 8.69
C GLN A 322 -3.94 -23.41 7.66
N THR A 323 -3.79 -22.81 6.47
CA THR A 323 -3.10 -23.38 5.31
C THR A 323 -2.29 -22.31 4.60
N MET A 324 -1.18 -22.74 4.02
CA MET A 324 -0.52 -22.05 2.92
C MET A 324 -0.36 -23.08 1.81
N ASP A 325 -0.90 -22.78 0.65
CA ASP A 325 -0.70 -23.52 -0.59
C ASP A 325 0.02 -22.59 -1.60
N SER A 326 0.71 -23.17 -2.58
CA SER A 326 1.40 -22.39 -3.61
C SER A 326 1.46 -23.13 -4.94
N HIS A 327 1.39 -22.38 -6.03
CA HIS A 327 1.36 -22.90 -7.39
C HIS A 327 2.04 -21.93 -8.38
N LEU A 328 2.24 -22.37 -9.63
CA LEU A 328 2.88 -21.56 -10.68
C LEU A 328 1.91 -21.31 -11.83
N ILE A 329 1.63 -20.04 -12.12
CA ILE A 329 0.82 -19.61 -13.28
C ILE A 329 1.73 -19.18 -14.45
N ASP A 330 1.15 -18.58 -15.49
CA ASP A 330 1.79 -18.13 -16.74
C ASP A 330 1.02 -16.89 -17.23
N CYS A 331 1.18 -15.74 -16.56
CA CYS A 331 0.34 -14.55 -16.78
C CYS A 331 0.36 -14.11 -18.26
N GLY A 332 -0.81 -14.12 -18.92
CA GLY A 332 -0.92 -13.81 -20.36
C GLY A 332 -0.29 -14.84 -21.32
N SER A 333 0.27 -15.95 -20.80
CA SER A 333 0.92 -17.03 -21.56
C SER A 333 2.19 -16.65 -22.34
N ASP A 334 3.05 -15.78 -21.81
CA ASP A 334 4.34 -15.45 -22.42
C ASP A 334 5.41 -16.56 -22.26
N GLY A 335 5.24 -17.46 -21.28
CA GLY A 335 6.17 -18.53 -20.91
C GLY A 335 7.12 -18.19 -19.76
N SER A 336 7.01 -16.99 -19.19
CA SER A 336 7.44 -16.69 -17.82
C SER A 336 6.49 -17.39 -16.83
N LYS A 337 6.87 -17.45 -15.55
CA LYS A 337 6.06 -18.13 -14.53
C LYS A 337 6.11 -17.43 -13.20
N GLU A 338 4.94 -17.12 -12.68
CA GLU A 338 4.73 -16.38 -11.44
C GLU A 338 4.38 -17.36 -10.33
N LEU A 339 4.92 -17.12 -9.13
CA LEU A 339 4.56 -17.85 -7.93
C LEU A 339 3.29 -17.25 -7.34
N VAL A 340 2.24 -18.06 -7.28
CA VAL A 340 1.04 -17.76 -6.49
C VAL A 340 1.19 -18.38 -5.11
N VAL A 341 0.84 -17.63 -4.07
CA VAL A 341 0.75 -18.10 -2.68
C VAL A 341 -0.63 -17.79 -2.12
N ASP A 342 -1.33 -18.84 -1.71
CA ASP A 342 -2.67 -18.82 -1.14
C ASP A 342 -2.59 -19.04 0.38
N ILE A 343 -3.07 -18.09 1.21
CA ILE A 343 -3.03 -18.19 2.68
C ILE A 343 -4.42 -18.04 3.28
N THR A 344 -5.02 -19.16 3.71
CA THR A 344 -6.29 -19.15 4.47
C THR A 344 -6.01 -18.82 5.94
N SER A 345 -6.49 -17.67 6.41
CA SER A 345 -6.44 -17.22 7.80
C SER A 345 -7.81 -17.27 8.49
N THR A 346 -7.82 -17.31 9.82
CA THR A 346 -9.03 -17.42 10.65
C THR A 346 -9.02 -16.38 11.76
N LEU A 347 -9.27 -15.13 11.36
CA LEU A 347 -9.48 -14.01 12.26
C LEU A 347 -10.92 -14.09 12.80
N SER A 348 -11.08 -14.93 13.84
CA SER A 348 -12.36 -15.25 14.49
C SER A 348 -13.23 -14.00 14.70
N PRO A 349 -14.44 -13.91 14.10
CA PRO A 349 -15.28 -15.04 13.71
C PRO A 349 -15.14 -15.52 12.26
N GLU A 350 -14.29 -14.90 11.43
CA GLU A 350 -14.29 -15.11 9.98
C GLU A 350 -13.07 -15.87 9.45
N THR A 351 -13.23 -16.46 8.27
CA THR A 351 -12.16 -16.98 7.42
C THR A 351 -11.86 -15.93 6.35
N ILE A 352 -10.59 -15.70 6.08
CA ILE A 352 -10.08 -14.73 5.11
C ILE A 352 -8.95 -15.42 4.35
N ASP A 353 -9.06 -15.56 3.03
CA ASP A 353 -7.96 -16.04 2.19
C ASP A 353 -7.21 -14.84 1.62
N TYR A 354 -5.89 -14.86 1.69
CA TYR A 354 -5.02 -13.90 1.02
C TYR A 354 -4.38 -14.56 -0.20
N LEU A 355 -4.40 -13.85 -1.34
CA LEU A 355 -3.84 -14.27 -2.61
C LEU A 355 -2.67 -13.35 -2.96
N TYR A 356 -1.47 -13.90 -3.12
CA TYR A 356 -0.27 -13.15 -3.48
C TYR A 356 0.30 -13.68 -4.79
N VAL A 357 0.64 -12.79 -5.74
CA VAL A 357 1.36 -13.14 -6.97
C VAL A 357 2.75 -12.50 -6.96
N ILE A 358 3.76 -13.32 -7.18
CA ILE A 358 5.17 -12.99 -7.08
C ILE A 358 5.87 -13.31 -8.40
N SER A 359 6.63 -12.35 -8.93
CA SER A 359 7.44 -12.53 -10.13
C SER A 359 8.93 -12.65 -9.82
N PHE A 360 9.67 -13.26 -10.75
CA PHE A 360 11.13 -13.31 -10.75
C PHE A 360 11.69 -12.65 -12.00
N TYR A 361 12.50 -11.61 -11.81
CA TYR A 361 13.28 -10.98 -12.88
C TYR A 361 14.55 -10.35 -12.30
N GLU A 362 15.57 -10.14 -13.14
CA GLU A 362 16.86 -9.52 -12.78
C GLU A 362 17.55 -10.10 -11.51
N GLY A 363 17.25 -11.36 -11.19
CA GLY A 363 17.83 -12.08 -10.05
C GLY A 363 17.05 -11.96 -8.72
N HIS A 364 16.00 -11.14 -8.65
CA HIS A 364 15.25 -10.89 -7.42
C HIS A 364 13.76 -11.26 -7.55
N LEU A 365 13.06 -11.22 -6.41
CA LEU A 365 11.63 -11.53 -6.30
C LEU A 365 10.80 -10.30 -5.95
N TYR A 366 9.64 -10.18 -6.57
CA TYR A 366 8.78 -9.01 -6.44
C TYR A 366 7.33 -9.41 -6.24
N LEU A 367 6.70 -8.84 -5.20
CA LEU A 367 5.26 -8.92 -5.01
C LEU A 367 4.61 -7.97 -6.02
N ARG A 368 3.77 -8.55 -6.90
CA ARG A 368 3.15 -7.88 -8.05
C ARG A 368 1.63 -7.76 -7.94
N PHE A 369 1.02 -8.59 -7.10
CA PHE A 369 -0.40 -8.51 -6.76
C PHE A 369 -0.61 -9.02 -5.34
N ALA A 370 -1.49 -8.36 -4.60
CA ALA A 370 -2.06 -8.89 -3.36
C ALA A 370 -3.58 -8.68 -3.42
N GLY A 371 -4.34 -9.71 -3.06
CA GLY A 371 -5.80 -9.65 -2.98
C GLY A 371 -6.36 -10.50 -1.85
N GLN A 372 -7.64 -10.32 -1.52
CA GLN A 372 -8.23 -10.90 -0.31
C GLN A 372 -9.68 -11.36 -0.51
N SER A 373 -10.02 -12.45 0.19
CA SER A 373 -11.35 -13.05 0.28
C SER A 373 -11.98 -12.77 1.65
N SER A 374 -13.23 -13.16 1.84
CA SER A 374 -13.87 -13.17 3.16
C SER A 374 -14.75 -14.41 3.33
N SER A 375 -15.34 -14.60 4.50
CA SER A 375 -16.28 -15.72 4.74
C SER A 375 -17.53 -15.70 3.85
N ARG A 376 -17.70 -14.65 3.03
CA ARG A 376 -18.82 -14.41 2.10
C ARG A 376 -18.40 -14.10 0.66
N ALA A 377 -17.11 -14.02 0.38
CA ALA A 377 -16.58 -13.66 -0.93
C ALA A 377 -15.35 -14.49 -1.27
N ARG A 378 -15.23 -14.92 -2.52
CA ARG A 378 -14.13 -15.73 -3.02
C ARG A 378 -13.39 -14.99 -4.13
N ILE A 379 -12.08 -14.99 -4.03
CA ILE A 379 -11.15 -14.68 -5.12
C ILE A 379 -10.65 -16.01 -5.70
N ASP A 380 -10.55 -16.09 -7.02
CA ASP A 380 -9.96 -17.20 -7.77
C ASP A 380 -9.05 -16.62 -8.86
N ILE A 381 -7.87 -17.23 -9.07
CA ILE A 381 -6.99 -16.93 -10.21
C ILE A 381 -6.79 -18.19 -11.08
N GLY A 382 -6.71 -18.00 -12.40
CA GLY A 382 -6.46 -19.03 -13.39
C GLY A 382 -4.98 -19.23 -13.72
N ASP A 383 -4.66 -20.36 -14.36
CA ASP A 383 -3.32 -20.70 -14.85
C ASP A 383 -2.71 -19.62 -15.79
N ASP A 384 -3.55 -18.76 -16.37
CA ASP A 384 -3.27 -17.69 -17.34
C ASP A 384 -3.28 -16.27 -16.74
N GLY A 385 -3.49 -16.13 -15.42
CA GLY A 385 -3.59 -14.82 -14.74
C GLY A 385 -4.98 -14.19 -14.73
N TYR A 386 -6.01 -14.86 -15.27
CA TYR A 386 -7.40 -14.40 -15.22
C TYR A 386 -7.98 -14.50 -13.78
N ILE A 387 -8.67 -13.47 -13.31
CA ILE A 387 -9.18 -13.33 -11.94
C ILE A 387 -10.70 -13.20 -11.92
N ILE A 388 -11.36 -14.03 -11.11
CA ILE A 388 -12.77 -13.83 -10.70
C ILE A 388 -12.82 -13.51 -9.22
N TYR A 389 -13.59 -12.48 -8.88
CA TYR A 389 -14.08 -12.25 -7.52
C TYR A 389 -15.60 -12.37 -7.50
N SER A 390 -16.15 -12.98 -6.45
CA SER A 390 -17.62 -13.06 -6.27
C SER A 390 -18.00 -13.15 -4.80
N GLY A 391 -19.04 -12.42 -4.37
CA GLY A 391 -19.42 -12.40 -2.95
C GLY A 391 -20.72 -11.70 -2.60
N SER A 392 -21.30 -12.08 -1.46
CA SER A 392 -22.59 -11.53 -0.97
C SER A 392 -22.38 -10.47 0.10
N SER A 393 -22.60 -9.21 -0.27
CA SER A 393 -22.64 -8.08 0.67
C SER A 393 -23.96 -8.02 1.45
N SER A 394 -25.08 -8.46 0.86
CA SER A 394 -26.36 -8.59 1.57
C SER A 394 -27.23 -9.72 1.00
N VAL A 395 -28.35 -10.01 1.67
CA VAL A 395 -29.38 -10.94 1.18
C VAL A 395 -30.03 -10.52 -0.14
N ASN A 396 -29.87 -9.25 -0.54
CA ASN A 396 -30.47 -8.67 -1.75
C ASN A 396 -29.40 -8.19 -2.77
N ARG A 397 -28.09 -8.40 -2.50
CA ARG A 397 -26.97 -7.91 -3.31
C ARG A 397 -25.82 -8.91 -3.34
N CYS A 398 -25.44 -9.37 -4.54
CA CYS A 398 -24.28 -10.21 -4.80
C CYS A 398 -23.38 -9.52 -5.83
N GLY A 399 -22.10 -9.34 -5.51
CA GLY A 399 -21.10 -8.81 -6.44
C GLY A 399 -20.42 -9.93 -7.22
N VAL A 400 -20.08 -9.67 -8.48
CA VAL A 400 -19.14 -10.46 -9.30
C VAL A 400 -18.26 -9.47 -10.08
N ASP A 401 -16.96 -9.54 -9.86
CA ASP A 401 -15.98 -8.71 -10.57
C ASP A 401 -15.06 -9.62 -11.40
N GLU A 402 -14.72 -9.17 -12.61
CA GLU A 402 -13.89 -9.90 -13.57
C GLU A 402 -12.68 -9.03 -13.94
N ALA A 403 -11.49 -9.60 -13.82
CA ALA A 403 -10.21 -8.92 -13.99
C ALA A 403 -9.16 -9.93 -14.49
N PHE A 404 -7.94 -9.47 -14.76
CA PHE A 404 -6.79 -10.33 -15.05
C PHE A 404 -5.47 -9.60 -14.80
N LEU A 405 -4.39 -10.37 -14.79
CA LEU A 405 -3.01 -9.90 -14.85
C LEU A 405 -2.46 -10.12 -16.26
N ASP A 406 -1.85 -9.11 -16.87
CA ASP A 406 -1.24 -9.23 -18.19
C ASP A 406 0.19 -9.81 -18.16
N ASN A 407 0.88 -9.84 -19.30
CA ASN A 407 2.26 -10.35 -19.41
C ASN A 407 3.29 -9.52 -18.60
N ASN A 408 2.98 -8.27 -18.25
CA ASN A 408 3.82 -7.44 -17.38
C ASN A 408 3.42 -7.63 -15.90
N ILE A 409 2.33 -8.37 -15.64
CA ILE A 409 1.65 -8.48 -14.35
C ILE A 409 1.17 -7.09 -13.89
N GLU A 410 0.63 -6.32 -14.84
CA GLU A 410 -0.25 -5.18 -14.57
C GLU A 410 -1.68 -5.69 -14.40
N PHE A 411 -2.42 -5.13 -13.43
CA PHE A 411 -3.77 -5.55 -13.09
C PHE A 411 -4.82 -4.69 -13.81
N HIS A 412 -5.78 -5.34 -14.47
CA HIS A 412 -6.79 -4.69 -15.28
C HIS A 412 -8.19 -5.20 -14.91
N TYR A 413 -9.12 -4.29 -14.61
CA TYR A 413 -10.55 -4.62 -14.49
C TYR A 413 -11.19 -4.79 -15.88
N VAL A 414 -11.93 -5.87 -16.09
CA VAL A 414 -12.84 -6.03 -17.24
C VAL A 414 -14.21 -5.43 -16.89
N TYR A 415 -14.76 -5.79 -15.74
CA TYR A 415 -15.96 -5.16 -15.17
C TYR A 415 -16.08 -5.41 -13.65
N LYS A 416 -16.86 -4.56 -12.98
CA LYS A 416 -17.49 -4.87 -11.68
C LYS A 416 -18.98 -5.06 -11.91
N SER A 417 -19.67 -5.99 -11.22
CA SER A 417 -21.11 -6.17 -11.40
C SER A 417 -21.85 -6.49 -10.11
N ASP A 418 -23.00 -5.85 -9.91
CA ASP A 418 -23.90 -6.13 -8.79
C ASP A 418 -25.20 -6.78 -9.28
N GLU A 419 -25.47 -8.02 -8.88
CA GLU A 419 -26.82 -8.59 -8.91
C GLU A 419 -27.63 -8.00 -7.75
N VAL A 420 -28.58 -7.10 -8.05
CA VAL A 420 -29.40 -6.42 -7.06
C VAL A 420 -30.87 -6.82 -7.21
N SER A 421 -31.52 -7.22 -6.11
CA SER A 421 -32.90 -7.70 -6.11
C SER A 421 -33.82 -6.95 -5.14
N ASN A 422 -35.11 -6.85 -5.52
CA ASN A 422 -36.22 -6.31 -4.73
C ASN A 422 -35.86 -5.06 -3.87
N GLU A 423 -35.81 -5.16 -2.54
CA GLU A 423 -35.57 -4.02 -1.65
C GLU A 423 -34.20 -3.35 -1.87
N GLY A 424 -33.18 -4.09 -2.34
CA GLY A 424 -31.86 -3.54 -2.64
C GLY A 424 -31.87 -2.53 -3.78
N LEU A 425 -32.83 -2.64 -4.71
CA LEU A 425 -32.99 -1.71 -5.83
C LEU A 425 -33.35 -0.29 -5.38
N LYS A 426 -33.85 -0.12 -4.15
CA LYS A 426 -34.14 1.19 -3.56
C LYS A 426 -32.89 2.04 -3.38
N ASP A 427 -31.76 1.44 -3.06
CA ASP A 427 -30.54 2.19 -2.73
C ASP A 427 -29.79 2.64 -4.00
N PHE A 428 -30.02 1.95 -5.14
CA PHE A 428 -29.51 2.34 -6.46
C PHE A 428 -30.48 3.24 -7.25
N PHE A 429 -31.80 3.09 -7.05
CA PHE A 429 -32.84 3.78 -7.81
C PHE A 429 -33.90 4.46 -6.89
N PRO A 430 -33.49 5.32 -5.93
CA PRO A 430 -34.38 5.81 -4.88
C PRO A 430 -35.59 6.59 -5.40
N GLU A 431 -35.41 7.45 -6.40
CA GLU A 431 -36.51 8.24 -6.98
C GLU A 431 -37.57 7.35 -7.66
N ALA A 432 -37.14 6.35 -8.45
CA ALA A 432 -38.03 5.41 -9.10
C ALA A 432 -38.80 4.55 -8.08
N TYR A 433 -38.11 4.13 -7.01
CA TYR A 433 -38.71 3.35 -5.91
C TYR A 433 -39.77 4.14 -5.12
N GLU A 434 -39.68 5.48 -5.05
CA GLU A 434 -40.76 6.33 -4.48
C GLU A 434 -41.98 6.43 -5.40
N ILE A 435 -41.80 6.40 -6.72
CA ILE A 435 -42.89 6.43 -7.71
C ILE A 435 -43.65 5.09 -7.70
N SER A 436 -42.91 3.99 -7.76
CA SER A 436 -43.44 2.62 -7.66
C SER A 436 -42.37 1.71 -7.05
N PRO A 437 -42.65 0.92 -6.00
CA PRO A 437 -41.65 0.03 -5.41
C PRO A 437 -41.34 -1.16 -6.34
N ALA A 438 -40.15 -1.76 -6.16
CA ALA A 438 -39.80 -3.02 -6.81
C ALA A 438 -40.75 -4.16 -6.43
N GLY A 439 -40.84 -5.18 -7.29
CA GLY A 439 -41.58 -6.41 -7.04
C GLY A 439 -40.69 -7.57 -6.61
N ASP A 440 -41.24 -8.49 -5.82
CA ASP A 440 -40.54 -9.61 -5.14
C ASP A 440 -39.75 -10.58 -6.04
N VAL A 441 -39.84 -10.47 -7.37
CA VAL A 441 -39.23 -11.38 -8.36
C VAL A 441 -38.32 -10.66 -9.37
N MET A 442 -37.97 -9.40 -9.10
CA MET A 442 -37.21 -8.56 -10.01
C MET A 442 -35.77 -8.37 -9.54
N THR A 443 -34.84 -8.63 -10.46
CA THR A 443 -33.40 -8.45 -10.31
C THR A 443 -32.92 -7.51 -11.41
N ILE A 444 -31.94 -6.66 -11.12
CA ILE A 444 -31.19 -5.89 -12.12
C ILE A 444 -29.71 -6.17 -11.88
N TYR A 445 -29.00 -6.61 -12.92
CA TYR A 445 -27.54 -6.63 -12.94
C TYR A 445 -27.05 -5.22 -13.26
N ILE A 446 -26.22 -4.67 -12.38
CA ILE A 446 -25.66 -3.34 -12.49
C ILE A 446 -24.16 -3.50 -12.76
N TYR A 447 -23.79 -3.46 -14.04
CA TYR A 447 -22.42 -3.55 -14.49
C TYR A 447 -21.75 -2.17 -14.41
N ASP A 448 -20.45 -2.16 -14.16
CA ASP A 448 -19.55 -1.01 -14.28
C ASP A 448 -18.39 -1.39 -15.19
N ILE A 449 -18.22 -0.64 -16.29
CA ILE A 449 -17.17 -0.80 -17.28
C ILE A 449 -16.63 0.60 -17.58
N ASP A 450 -15.34 0.83 -17.39
CA ASP A 450 -14.68 2.16 -17.49
C ASP A 450 -15.37 3.28 -16.66
N GLY A 451 -15.86 2.95 -15.46
CA GLY A 451 -16.57 3.89 -14.59
C GLY A 451 -17.98 4.28 -15.09
N LYS A 452 -18.48 3.59 -16.12
CA LYS A 452 -19.82 3.79 -16.69
C LYS A 452 -20.72 2.62 -16.32
N LYS A 453 -21.85 2.96 -15.66
CA LYS A 453 -22.87 1.98 -15.29
C LYS A 453 -23.74 1.55 -16.48
N TYR A 454 -24.06 0.25 -16.52
CA TYR A 454 -25.03 -0.36 -17.43
C TYR A 454 -26.02 -1.20 -16.63
N TYR A 455 -27.30 -1.15 -16.98
CA TYR A 455 -28.38 -1.76 -16.20
C TYR A 455 -29.10 -2.82 -17.03
N VAL A 456 -28.88 -4.11 -16.72
CA VAL A 456 -29.52 -5.24 -17.42
C VAL A 456 -30.60 -5.84 -16.52
N PRO A 457 -31.89 -5.68 -16.83
CA PRO A 457 -32.95 -6.22 -16.00
C PRO A 457 -33.13 -7.72 -16.26
N TYR A 458 -33.15 -8.52 -15.20
CA TYR A 458 -33.28 -9.97 -15.27
C TYR A 458 -34.60 -10.45 -14.68
N PHE A 459 -35.27 -11.31 -15.44
CA PHE A 459 -36.54 -11.92 -15.08
C PHE A 459 -36.47 -13.44 -15.25
N PHE A 460 -37.15 -14.16 -14.35
CA PHE A 460 -37.20 -15.63 -14.36
C PHE A 460 -38.05 -16.22 -15.50
N GLU A 461 -38.75 -15.37 -16.25
CA GLU A 461 -39.40 -15.64 -17.54
C GLU A 461 -38.91 -14.53 -18.51
N GLU A 462 -38.59 -14.87 -19.76
CA GLU A 462 -37.98 -13.94 -20.73
C GLU A 462 -38.85 -12.70 -20.97
N VAL A 463 -38.33 -11.50 -20.67
CA VAL A 463 -38.88 -10.22 -21.13
C VAL A 463 -38.44 -10.00 -22.57
N THR A 464 -39.40 -9.77 -23.48
CA THR A 464 -39.16 -9.80 -24.93
C THR A 464 -39.54 -8.51 -25.68
N ASP A 465 -40.43 -7.68 -25.12
CA ASP A 465 -40.83 -6.39 -25.67
C ASP A 465 -41.00 -5.33 -24.55
N GLU A 466 -41.05 -4.04 -24.91
CA GLU A 466 -41.33 -2.93 -23.97
C GLU A 466 -42.67 -3.09 -23.21
N GLU A 467 -43.64 -3.83 -23.78
CA GLU A 467 -44.94 -4.09 -23.12
C GLU A 467 -44.82 -5.03 -21.90
N ASP A 468 -43.70 -5.74 -21.73
CA ASP A 468 -43.44 -6.62 -20.58
C ASP A 468 -42.85 -5.86 -19.37
N TYR A 469 -42.56 -4.56 -19.49
CA TYR A 469 -41.87 -3.77 -18.46
C TYR A 469 -42.73 -3.55 -17.21
N SER A 470 -42.14 -3.81 -16.02
CA SER A 470 -42.81 -3.60 -14.74
C SER A 470 -43.09 -2.12 -14.43
N ASP A 471 -44.05 -1.83 -13.56
CA ASP A 471 -44.36 -0.45 -13.11
C ASP A 471 -43.12 0.28 -12.55
N PHE A 472 -42.17 -0.47 -11.94
CA PHE A 472 -40.89 0.04 -11.46
C PHE A 472 -39.92 0.39 -12.60
N MET A 473 -39.77 -0.47 -13.61
CA MET A 473 -38.88 -0.16 -14.75
C MET A 473 -39.40 1.02 -15.57
N ASN A 474 -40.72 1.16 -15.67
CA ASN A 474 -41.34 2.38 -16.23
C ASN A 474 -41.00 3.62 -15.37
N ALA A 475 -41.06 3.53 -14.04
CA ALA A 475 -40.61 4.60 -13.15
C ALA A 475 -39.11 4.93 -13.30
N CYS A 476 -38.25 3.92 -13.50
CA CYS A 476 -36.83 4.15 -13.80
C CYS A 476 -36.65 4.95 -15.10
N ILE A 477 -37.41 4.62 -16.16
CA ILE A 477 -37.39 5.36 -17.42
C ILE A 477 -37.94 6.79 -17.25
N GLU A 478 -38.96 7.01 -16.41
CA GLU A 478 -39.43 8.36 -16.05
C GLU A 478 -38.37 9.17 -15.29
N CYS A 479 -37.53 8.53 -14.47
CA CYS A 479 -36.33 9.09 -13.85
C CYS A 479 -35.12 9.21 -14.81
N GLY A 480 -35.25 8.80 -16.08
CA GLY A 480 -34.21 8.94 -17.10
C GLY A 480 -33.15 7.82 -17.12
N ILE A 481 -33.37 6.71 -16.40
CA ILE A 481 -32.50 5.54 -16.42
C ILE A 481 -32.73 4.75 -17.71
N SER A 482 -31.66 4.48 -18.45
CA SER A 482 -31.66 3.64 -19.66
C SER A 482 -31.17 2.23 -19.34
N PHE A 483 -31.98 1.23 -19.68
CA PHE A 483 -31.59 -0.18 -19.60
C PHE A 483 -30.78 -0.62 -20.84
N SER A 484 -29.99 -1.67 -20.68
CA SER A 484 -29.21 -2.34 -21.73
C SER A 484 -29.60 -3.81 -21.83
N SER A 485 -29.41 -4.42 -22.99
CA SER A 485 -29.51 -5.87 -23.15
C SER A 485 -28.23 -6.58 -22.69
N GLN A 486 -28.33 -7.87 -22.36
CA GLN A 486 -27.16 -8.69 -22.04
C GLN A 486 -26.20 -8.77 -23.24
N GLU A 487 -26.71 -8.93 -24.47
CA GLU A 487 -25.89 -8.99 -25.68
C GLU A 487 -25.05 -7.72 -25.91
N GLU A 488 -25.54 -6.54 -25.50
CA GLU A 488 -24.78 -5.29 -25.57
C GLU A 488 -23.68 -5.21 -24.49
N VAL A 489 -23.92 -5.73 -23.29
CA VAL A 489 -22.93 -5.76 -22.21
C VAL A 489 -21.86 -6.83 -22.46
N ASP A 490 -22.25 -8.04 -22.87
CA ASP A 490 -21.34 -9.11 -23.26
C ASP A 490 -20.40 -8.65 -24.39
N ALA A 491 -20.91 -7.90 -25.37
CA ALA A 491 -20.10 -7.35 -26.46
C ALA A 491 -19.05 -6.32 -25.97
N LEU A 492 -19.36 -5.54 -24.93
CA LEU A 492 -18.42 -4.59 -24.32
C LEU A 492 -17.37 -5.32 -23.46
N ILE A 493 -17.77 -6.37 -22.75
CA ILE A 493 -16.87 -7.23 -21.96
C ILE A 493 -15.84 -7.91 -22.86
N GLU A 494 -16.26 -8.45 -24.00
CA GLU A 494 -15.36 -9.08 -24.98
C GLU A 494 -14.53 -8.04 -25.78
N GLU A 495 -15.04 -6.81 -25.99
CA GLU A 495 -14.22 -5.69 -26.51
C GLU A 495 -13.12 -5.29 -25.51
N LYS A 496 -13.42 -5.30 -24.20
CA LYS A 496 -12.44 -5.04 -23.13
C LYS A 496 -11.34 -6.09 -23.06
N LYS A 497 -11.67 -7.38 -23.06
CA LYS A 497 -10.66 -8.46 -23.10
C LYS A 497 -9.70 -8.30 -24.28
N ALA A 498 -10.27 -8.04 -25.46
CA ALA A 498 -9.50 -7.85 -26.69
C ALA A 498 -8.67 -6.55 -26.73
N GLU A 499 -9.01 -5.52 -25.95
CA GLU A 499 -8.19 -4.32 -25.77
C GLU A 499 -6.86 -4.65 -25.07
N TYR A 500 -6.91 -5.51 -24.05
CA TYR A 500 -5.76 -5.89 -23.23
C TYR A 500 -5.03 -7.17 -23.70
N GLY A 501 -5.64 -7.95 -24.59
CA GLY A 501 -4.98 -9.08 -25.28
C GLY A 501 -5.48 -10.49 -24.93
N PHE A 502 -6.59 -10.61 -24.21
CA PHE A 502 -7.32 -11.87 -23.98
C PHE A 502 -8.28 -12.20 -25.14
#